data_AF-A0A6V8PVQ2-F1
#
_entry.id   AF-A0A6V8PVQ2-F1
#
_cell.length_a   1.000
_cell.length_b   1.000
_cell.length_c   1.000
_cell.angle_alpha   90.00
_cell.angle_beta   90.00
_cell.angle_gamma   90.00
#
_symmetry.space_group_name_H-M   'P 1'
#
loop_
_entity.id
_entity.type
_entity.pdbx_description
1 polymer ?
#
loop_
_entity_poly.entity_id
_entity_poly.type
_entity_poly.pdbx_seq_one_letter_code
_entity_poly.pdbx_strand_id
1 'polypeptide(L)'
;MINITKTQNYSRLITDLASLIEQGRKAAVRYVNTALVATYWLIGRRIIEYEQKGKERAEYGEELLQKLSQDLNRRFGRGFSPDNLEAMRRFYLSYPIEISETPSRKLLSEKSQIAPEELSYPEIADNIQKIQTVSGISEALVRKFPLSWSHYRLLIRIDEPFKRE
;
A
#
# COMPACT_ATOMS: atom_id res chain seq x y z
N MET A 1 -21.78 50.28 -12.28
CA MET A 1 -22.14 49.02 -11.57
C MET A 1 -21.60 47.73 -12.22
N ILE A 2 -21.06 47.74 -13.45
CA ILE A 2 -20.64 46.52 -14.18
C ILE A 2 -19.30 45.92 -13.70
N ASN A 3 -18.37 46.73 -13.19
CA ASN A 3 -17.06 46.24 -12.75
C ASN A 3 -17.11 45.44 -11.45
N ILE A 4 -18.05 45.76 -10.54
CA ILE A 4 -18.16 45.09 -9.25
C ILE A 4 -18.66 43.65 -9.43
N THR A 5 -19.66 43.41 -10.28
CA THR A 5 -20.18 42.06 -10.57
C THR A 5 -19.16 41.19 -11.32
N LYS A 6 -18.39 41.77 -12.24
CA LYS A 6 -17.31 41.04 -12.95
C LYS A 6 -16.18 40.60 -12.01
N THR A 7 -15.76 41.47 -11.10
CA THR A 7 -14.75 41.16 -10.08
C THR A 7 -15.28 40.13 -9.06
N GLN A 8 -16.54 40.23 -8.65
CA GLN A 8 -17.18 39.25 -7.77
C GLN A 8 -17.25 37.85 -8.42
N ASN A 9 -17.65 37.77 -9.69
CA ASN A 9 -17.67 36.50 -10.43
C ASN A 9 -16.29 35.87 -10.58
N TYR A 10 -15.27 36.68 -10.85
CA TYR A 10 -13.89 36.20 -10.93
C TYR A 10 -13.38 35.70 -9.56
N SER A 11 -13.67 36.42 -8.47
CA SER A 11 -13.27 35.99 -7.12
C SER A 11 -13.92 34.66 -6.70
N ARG A 12 -15.18 34.45 -7.09
CA ARG A 12 -15.89 33.18 -6.88
C ARG A 12 -15.25 32.05 -7.68
N LEU A 13 -14.95 32.28 -8.95
CA LEU A 13 -14.23 31.31 -9.78
C LEU A 13 -12.88 30.92 -9.16
N ILE A 14 -12.10 31.89 -8.67
CA ILE A 14 -10.83 31.61 -7.99
C ILE A 14 -11.02 30.76 -6.74
N THR A 15 -12.06 31.03 -5.95
CA THR A 15 -12.37 30.25 -4.74
C THR A 15 -12.78 28.82 -5.09
N ASP A 16 -13.61 28.65 -6.12
CA ASP A 16 -14.06 27.33 -6.59
C ASP A 16 -12.87 26.51 -7.13
N LEU A 17 -12.00 27.12 -7.94
CA LEU A 17 -10.79 26.48 -8.46
C LEU A 17 -9.79 26.13 -7.34
N ALA A 18 -9.58 27.02 -6.36
CA ALA A 18 -8.74 26.74 -5.21
C ALA A 18 -9.27 25.56 -4.39
N SER A 19 -10.60 25.49 -4.18
CA SER A 19 -11.26 24.38 -3.50
C SER A 19 -11.06 23.05 -4.25
N LEU A 20 -11.22 23.04 -5.58
CA LEU A 20 -10.98 21.86 -6.40
C LEU A 20 -9.53 21.37 -6.32
N ILE A 21 -8.55 22.29 -6.39
CA ILE A 21 -7.12 21.96 -6.25
C ILE A 21 -6.84 21.36 -4.87
N GLU A 22 -7.40 21.95 -3.81
CA GLU A 22 -7.20 21.46 -2.45
C GLU A 22 -7.82 20.07 -2.24
N GLN A 23 -9.02 19.83 -2.78
CA GLN A 23 -9.64 18.51 -2.78
C GLN A 23 -8.80 17.48 -3.53
N GLY A 24 -8.28 17.83 -4.71
CA GLY A 24 -7.40 16.97 -5.51
C GLY A 24 -6.11 16.62 -4.77
N ARG A 25 -5.46 17.58 -4.12
CA ARG A 25 -4.26 17.35 -3.30
C ARG A 25 -4.54 16.42 -2.13
N LYS A 26 -5.64 16.64 -1.40
CA LYS A 26 -6.06 15.75 -0.30
C LYS A 26 -6.31 14.33 -0.79
N ALA A 27 -6.95 14.16 -1.96
CA ALA A 27 -7.19 12.85 -2.54
C ALA A 27 -5.87 12.14 -2.90
N ALA A 28 -4.92 12.84 -3.53
CA ALA A 28 -3.61 12.29 -3.86
C ALA A 28 -2.83 11.85 -2.62
N VAL A 29 -2.78 12.69 -1.57
CA VAL A 29 -2.12 12.35 -0.30
C VAL A 29 -2.75 11.11 0.33
N ARG A 30 -4.09 11.01 0.34
CA ARG A 30 -4.78 9.82 0.86
C ARG A 30 -4.42 8.57 0.08
N TYR A 31 -4.45 8.63 -1.26
CA TYR A 31 -4.09 7.50 -2.10
C TYR A 31 -2.67 7.01 -1.83
N VAL A 32 -1.70 7.93 -1.81
CA VAL A 32 -0.29 7.63 -1.52
C VAL A 32 -0.15 7.00 -0.14
N ASN A 33 -0.78 7.58 0.89
CA ASN A 33 -0.72 7.06 2.25
C ASN A 33 -1.23 5.62 2.32
N THR A 34 -2.37 5.36 1.69
CA THR A 34 -2.97 4.03 1.72
C THR A 34 -2.15 3.01 0.93
N ALA A 35 -1.59 3.38 -0.22
CA ALA A 35 -0.69 2.53 -1.00
C ALA A 35 0.59 2.19 -0.20
N LEU A 36 1.13 3.15 0.55
CA LEU A 36 2.30 2.92 1.42
C LEU A 36 1.96 1.95 2.54
N VAL A 37 0.83 2.12 3.22
CA VAL A 37 0.41 1.21 4.30
C VAL A 37 0.23 -0.22 3.77
N ALA A 38 -0.45 -0.38 2.64
CA ALA A 38 -0.59 -1.67 1.97
C ALA A 38 0.78 -2.30 1.64
N THR A 39 1.72 -1.49 1.15
CA THR A 39 3.09 -1.93 0.85
C THR A 39 3.82 -2.38 2.12
N TYR A 40 3.72 -1.62 3.21
CA TYR A 40 4.34 -1.95 4.49
C TYR A 40 3.79 -3.24 5.09
N TRP A 41 2.50 -3.49 4.95
CA TRP A 41 1.89 -4.77 5.33
C TRP A 41 2.47 -5.93 4.52
N LEU A 42 2.58 -5.77 3.19
CA LEU A 42 3.16 -6.79 2.31
C LEU A 42 4.64 -7.07 2.61
N ILE A 43 5.42 -6.03 2.95
CA ILE A 43 6.80 -6.20 3.39
C ILE A 43 6.84 -7.05 4.67
N GLY A 44 6.02 -6.71 5.67
CA GLY A 44 5.91 -7.48 6.90
C GLY A 44 5.58 -8.96 6.65
N ARG A 45 4.61 -9.21 5.76
CA ARG A 45 4.28 -10.56 5.31
C ARG A 45 5.47 -11.30 4.73
N ARG A 46 6.25 -10.67 3.84
CA ARG A 46 7.40 -11.31 3.20
C ARG A 46 8.52 -11.61 4.18
N ILE A 47 8.73 -10.76 5.19
CA ILE A 47 9.69 -11.02 6.26
C ILE A 47 9.27 -12.28 7.02
N ILE A 48 8.01 -12.37 7.47
CA ILE A 48 7.51 -13.55 8.20
C ILE A 48 7.55 -14.82 7.34
N GLU A 49 7.12 -14.76 6.08
CA GLU A 49 7.18 -15.92 5.17
C GLU A 49 8.62 -16.39 4.92
N TYR A 50 9.59 -15.48 4.92
CA TYR A 50 11.01 -15.82 4.80
C TYR A 50 11.53 -16.49 6.07
N GLU A 51 11.24 -15.92 7.24
CA GLU A 51 11.60 -16.47 8.55
C GLU A 51 10.98 -17.87 8.77
N GLN A 52 9.73 -18.10 8.34
CA GLN A 52 9.07 -19.41 8.49
C GLN A 52 9.66 -20.52 7.62
N LYS A 53 10.26 -20.17 6.47
CA LYS A 53 10.91 -21.13 5.57
C LYS A 53 12.32 -21.52 6.06
N GLY A 54 12.96 -20.68 6.86
CA GLY A 54 14.21 -20.97 7.56
C GLY A 54 13.90 -21.38 9.00
N LYS A 55 13.73 -22.67 9.26
CA LYS A 55 13.48 -23.22 10.60
C LYS A 55 14.36 -22.55 11.69
N GLU A 56 13.73 -21.81 12.61
CA GLU A 56 14.19 -21.47 13.98
C GLU A 56 15.06 -20.19 14.25
N ARG A 57 14.64 -19.50 15.34
CA ARG A 57 15.33 -18.58 16.29
C ARG A 57 15.26 -17.05 16.07
N ALA A 58 14.84 -16.37 17.13
CA ALA A 58 14.72 -14.92 17.28
C ALA A 58 16.03 -14.15 16.99
N GLU A 59 17.18 -14.79 17.17
CA GLU A 59 18.51 -14.24 16.91
C GLU A 59 18.76 -14.03 15.40
N TYR A 60 18.19 -14.87 14.54
CA TYR A 60 18.26 -14.71 13.08
C TYR A 60 17.40 -13.54 12.58
N GLY A 61 16.32 -13.21 13.30
CA GLY A 61 15.40 -12.14 12.92
C GLY A 61 16.05 -10.77 13.00
N GLU A 62 16.79 -10.48 14.07
CA GLU A 62 17.48 -9.18 14.21
C GLU A 62 18.56 -8.98 13.15
N GLU A 63 19.38 -10.01 12.89
CA GLU A 63 20.39 -9.95 11.82
C GLU A 63 19.75 -9.77 10.43
N LEU A 64 18.63 -10.45 10.18
CA LEU A 64 17.88 -10.31 8.92
C LEU A 64 17.41 -8.87 8.74
N LEU A 65 16.81 -8.26 9.75
CA LEU A 65 16.33 -6.88 9.68
C LEU A 65 17.48 -5.88 9.47
N GLN A 66 18.65 -6.12 10.07
CA GLN A 66 19.85 -5.32 9.84
C GLN A 66 20.33 -5.41 8.38
N LYS A 67 20.42 -6.62 7.82
CA LYS A 67 20.81 -6.83 6.41
C LYS A 67 19.80 -6.19 5.46
N LEU A 68 18.51 -6.43 5.67
CA LEU A 68 17.43 -5.82 4.88
C LEU A 68 17.48 -4.30 4.95
N SER A 69 17.73 -3.73 6.12
CA SER A 69 17.86 -2.28 6.29
C SER A 69 18.99 -1.72 5.43
N GLN A 70 20.17 -2.32 5.47
CA GLN A 70 21.31 -1.87 4.67
C GLN A 70 21.01 -1.95 3.17
N ASP A 71 20.48 -3.08 2.71
CA ASP A 71 20.23 -3.34 1.30
C ASP A 71 19.10 -2.48 0.73
N LEU A 72 18.00 -2.33 1.48
CA LEU A 72 16.86 -1.51 1.07
C LEU A 72 17.19 -0.01 1.13
N ASN A 73 17.92 0.45 2.15
CA ASN A 73 18.36 1.86 2.17
C ASN A 73 19.36 2.16 1.05
N ARG A 74 20.23 1.21 0.68
CA ARG A 74 21.12 1.36 -0.48
C ARG A 74 20.34 1.48 -1.80
N ARG A 75 19.25 0.72 -1.94
CA ARG A 75 18.47 0.66 -3.18
C ARG A 75 17.44 1.77 -3.31
N PHE A 76 16.77 2.13 -2.22
CA PHE A 76 15.60 3.01 -2.23
C PHE A 76 15.77 4.28 -1.39
N GLY A 77 16.90 4.44 -0.71
CA GLY A 77 17.14 5.56 0.19
C GLY A 77 16.46 5.39 1.54
N ARG A 78 16.31 6.50 2.26
CA ARG A 78 15.83 6.50 3.66
C ARG A 78 14.43 5.91 3.80
N GLY A 79 14.17 5.30 4.96
CA GLY A 79 12.84 4.80 5.33
C GLY A 79 12.82 3.30 5.64
N PHE A 80 13.94 2.60 5.54
CA PHE A 80 14.02 1.16 5.83
C PHE A 80 14.97 0.88 6.99
N SER A 81 14.88 1.64 8.09
CA SER A 81 15.65 1.31 9.30
C SER A 81 15.21 -0.05 9.87
N PRO A 82 16.06 -0.72 10.68
CA PRO A 82 15.69 -2.00 11.30
C PRO A 82 14.38 -1.88 12.11
N ASP A 83 14.23 -0.80 12.88
CA ASP A 83 13.00 -0.50 13.63
C ASP A 83 11.77 -0.33 12.74
N ASN A 84 11.92 0.27 11.55
CA ASN A 84 10.77 0.45 10.66
C ASN A 84 10.40 -0.89 10.01
N LEU A 85 11.37 -1.72 9.65
CA LEU A 85 11.13 -3.07 9.15
C LEU A 85 10.52 -3.97 10.22
N GLU A 86 10.94 -3.83 11.48
CA GLU A 86 10.32 -4.49 12.62
C GLU A 86 8.86 -4.06 12.80
N ALA A 87 8.59 -2.75 12.71
CA ALA A 87 7.22 -2.24 12.75
C ALA A 87 6.36 -2.80 11.60
N MET A 88 6.92 -2.94 10.39
CA MET A 88 6.23 -3.58 9.25
C MET A 88 5.96 -5.06 9.52
N ARG A 89 6.94 -5.80 10.07
CA ARG A 89 6.81 -7.20 10.47
C ARG A 89 5.68 -7.38 11.48
N ARG A 90 5.69 -6.57 12.55
CA ARG A 90 4.62 -6.55 13.58
C ARG A 90 3.27 -6.14 13.02
N PHE A 91 3.25 -5.19 12.07
CA PHE A 91 2.02 -4.75 11.43
C PHE A 91 1.30 -5.92 10.74
N TYR A 92 2.03 -6.75 10.00
CA TYR A 92 1.47 -7.95 9.40
C TYR A 92 0.91 -8.93 10.43
N LEU A 93 1.66 -9.18 11.51
CA LEU A 93 1.24 -10.10 12.57
C LEU A 93 -0.01 -9.61 13.34
N SER A 94 -0.13 -8.30 13.54
CA SER A 94 -1.22 -7.69 14.33
C SER A 94 -2.50 -7.50 13.50
N TYR A 95 -2.36 -7.36 12.18
CA TYR A 95 -3.47 -7.15 11.25
C TYR A 95 -3.46 -8.24 10.16
N PRO A 96 -3.64 -9.54 10.50
CA PRO A 96 -3.70 -10.59 9.51
C PRO A 96 -4.99 -10.42 8.68
N ILE A 97 -4.84 -9.91 7.47
CA ILE A 97 -5.96 -9.83 6.53
C ILE A 97 -6.17 -11.22 5.95
N GLU A 98 -7.31 -11.84 6.27
CA GLU A 98 -7.85 -12.94 5.49
C GLU A 98 -8.16 -12.40 4.09
N ILE A 99 -7.21 -12.54 3.18
CA ILE A 99 -7.50 -12.46 1.76
C ILE A 99 -8.26 -13.75 1.47
N SER A 100 -9.56 -13.75 1.76
CA SER A 100 -10.50 -14.82 1.42
C SER A 100 -10.25 -15.17 -0.04
N GLU A 101 -9.64 -16.33 -0.23
CA GLU A 101 -9.12 -16.84 -1.50
C GLU A 101 -7.88 -16.08 -1.99
N THR A 102 -6.76 -16.80 -2.07
CA THR A 102 -5.55 -16.38 -2.75
C THR A 102 -5.93 -15.66 -4.05
N PRO A 103 -5.47 -14.43 -4.32
CA PRO A 103 -5.80 -13.71 -5.56
C PRO A 103 -5.53 -14.54 -6.83
N SER A 104 -4.58 -15.47 -6.76
CA SER A 104 -4.34 -16.51 -7.75
C SER A 104 -5.58 -17.34 -8.11
N ARG A 105 -6.44 -17.68 -7.14
CA ARG A 105 -7.67 -18.45 -7.34
C ARG A 105 -8.77 -17.61 -8.00
N LYS A 106 -8.93 -16.35 -7.57
CA LYS A 106 -9.92 -15.41 -8.11
C LYS A 106 -9.61 -15.00 -9.56
N LEU A 107 -8.33 -14.82 -9.88
CA LEU A 107 -7.86 -14.58 -11.25
C LEU A 107 -8.07 -15.79 -12.18
N LEU A 108 -8.04 -17.02 -11.66
CA LEU A 108 -8.31 -18.23 -12.43
C LEU A 108 -9.82 -18.43 -12.67
N SER A 109 -10.69 -18.04 -11.72
CA SER A 109 -12.15 -18.15 -11.90
C SER A 109 -12.71 -17.10 -12.87
N GLU A 110 -12.13 -15.90 -12.92
CA GLU A 110 -12.59 -14.81 -13.80
C GLU A 110 -12.21 -15.02 -15.27
N LYS A 111 -11.14 -15.78 -15.57
CA LYS A 111 -10.74 -16.11 -16.96
C LYS A 111 -11.68 -17.06 -17.69
N SER A 112 -12.62 -17.71 -16.99
CA SER A 112 -13.52 -18.72 -17.59
C SER A 112 -14.84 -18.16 -18.14
N GLN A 113 -15.10 -16.86 -18.09
CA GLN A 113 -16.41 -16.29 -18.46
C GLN A 113 -16.41 -15.26 -19.61
N ILE A 114 -15.32 -15.10 -20.35
CA ILE A 114 -15.32 -14.22 -21.53
C ILE A 114 -14.99 -15.04 -22.77
N ALA A 115 -16.04 -15.47 -23.47
CA ALA A 115 -15.95 -15.83 -24.88
C ALA A 115 -15.73 -14.57 -25.73
N PRO A 116 -15.02 -14.66 -26.87
CA PRO A 116 -14.28 -13.54 -27.44
C PRO A 116 -15.10 -12.76 -28.46
N GLU A 117 -15.18 -11.43 -28.31
CA GLU A 117 -15.54 -10.54 -29.42
C GLU A 117 -14.58 -9.34 -29.46
N GLU A 118 -13.68 -9.45 -30.44
CA GLU A 118 -12.83 -8.48 -31.13
C GLU A 118 -12.63 -7.06 -30.57
N LEU A 119 -11.38 -6.75 -30.19
CA LEU A 119 -10.62 -5.72 -30.91
C LEU A 119 -9.12 -6.05 -30.87
N SER A 120 -8.56 -6.23 -32.06
CA SER A 120 -7.21 -6.71 -32.33
C SER A 120 -6.17 -5.59 -32.13
N TYR A 121 -5.24 -5.77 -31.19
CA TYR A 121 -3.92 -5.11 -31.19
C TYR A 121 -2.85 -6.10 -30.67
N PRO A 122 -1.97 -6.64 -31.54
CA PRO A 122 -1.06 -7.74 -31.20
C PRO A 122 0.05 -7.38 -30.20
N GLU A 123 0.34 -6.09 -29.98
CA GLU A 123 1.48 -5.65 -29.15
C GLU A 123 1.17 -5.64 -27.64
N ILE A 124 -0.11 -5.69 -27.27
CA ILE A 124 -0.53 -5.60 -25.86
C ILE A 124 -0.61 -6.99 -25.20
N ALA A 125 -0.86 -8.04 -25.98
CA ALA A 125 -1.04 -9.40 -25.46
C ALA A 125 0.21 -9.97 -24.79
N ASP A 126 1.40 -9.71 -25.35
CA ASP A 126 2.67 -10.18 -24.79
C ASP A 126 3.07 -9.45 -23.49
N ASN A 127 2.52 -8.26 -23.24
CA ASN A 127 2.74 -7.52 -21.99
C ASN A 127 1.73 -7.88 -20.89
N ILE A 128 0.56 -8.43 -21.21
CA ILE A 128 -0.45 -8.84 -20.21
C ILE A 128 0.04 -10.06 -19.41
N GLN A 129 0.81 -10.96 -20.02
CA GLN A 129 1.41 -12.09 -19.30
C GLN A 129 2.57 -11.69 -18.37
N LYS A 130 3.14 -10.49 -18.56
CA LYS A 130 4.20 -9.93 -17.70
C LYS A 130 3.66 -9.09 -16.54
N ILE A 131 2.36 -8.78 -16.54
CA ILE A 131 1.67 -8.01 -15.51
C ILE A 131 1.01 -8.99 -14.52
N GLN A 132 1.84 -9.73 -13.77
CA GLN A 132 1.47 -10.20 -12.44
C GLN A 132 1.59 -9.03 -11.45
N THR A 133 0.98 -7.88 -11.77
CA THR A 133 1.30 -6.63 -11.06
C THR A 133 0.58 -6.50 -9.73
N VAL A 134 1.36 -5.99 -8.78
CA VAL A 134 0.97 -5.42 -7.48
C VAL A 134 -0.29 -4.53 -7.54
N SER A 135 -0.68 -4.03 -8.72
CA SER A 135 -1.87 -3.18 -8.96
C SER A 135 -3.18 -3.77 -8.41
N GLY A 136 -3.52 -5.01 -8.75
CA GLY A 136 -4.80 -5.61 -8.33
C GLY A 136 -4.85 -5.98 -6.84
N ILE A 137 -3.72 -6.43 -6.28
CA ILE A 137 -3.58 -6.71 -4.84
C ILE A 137 -3.57 -5.38 -4.07
N SER A 138 -2.94 -4.34 -4.62
CA SER A 138 -2.89 -3.00 -4.05
C SER A 138 -4.28 -2.41 -3.90
N GLU A 139 -5.15 -2.49 -4.92
CA GLU A 139 -6.45 -1.80 -4.86
C GLU A 139 -7.43 -2.41 -3.84
N ALA A 140 -7.47 -3.74 -3.72
CA ALA A 140 -8.26 -4.42 -2.69
C ALA A 140 -7.70 -4.17 -1.28
N LEU A 141 -6.38 -4.18 -1.14
CA LEU A 141 -5.69 -3.97 0.14
C LEU A 141 -5.75 -2.51 0.59
N VAL A 142 -5.72 -1.56 -0.35
CA VAL A 142 -5.90 -0.12 -0.13
C VAL A 142 -7.24 0.14 0.55
N ARG A 143 -8.32 -0.54 0.12
CA ARG A 143 -9.63 -0.41 0.77
C ARG A 143 -9.67 -0.96 2.20
N LYS A 144 -8.77 -1.89 2.55
CA LYS A 144 -8.69 -2.49 3.89
C LYS A 144 -7.92 -1.64 4.89
N PHE A 145 -7.14 -0.65 4.43
CA PHE A 145 -6.33 0.21 5.28
C PHE A 145 -6.74 1.69 5.20
N PRO A 146 -7.81 2.12 5.91
CA PRO A 146 -8.31 3.48 5.82
C PRO A 146 -7.45 4.53 6.56
N LEU A 147 -6.49 4.08 7.38
CA LEU A 147 -5.70 4.93 8.29
C LEU A 147 -4.27 5.14 7.76
N SER A 148 -3.60 6.20 8.22
CA SER A 148 -2.21 6.49 7.84
C SER A 148 -1.22 5.58 8.57
N TRP A 149 0.01 5.49 8.05
CA TRP A 149 1.07 4.71 8.70
C TRP A 149 1.36 5.17 10.13
N SER A 150 1.41 6.48 10.38
CA SER A 150 1.62 7.02 11.74
C SER A 150 0.55 6.55 12.73
N HIS A 151 -0.69 6.36 12.26
CA HIS A 151 -1.78 5.82 13.07
C HIS A 151 -1.57 4.35 13.38
N TYR A 152 -1.24 3.52 12.38
CA TYR A 152 -0.91 2.11 12.63
C TYR A 152 0.30 1.93 13.55
N ARG A 153 1.32 2.80 13.44
CA ARG A 153 2.44 2.79 14.38
C ARG A 153 2.03 3.07 15.82
N LEU A 154 1.01 3.91 16.04
CA LEU A 154 0.47 4.15 17.37
C LEU A 154 -0.27 2.90 17.87
N LEU A 155 -1.12 2.30 17.03
CA LEU A 155 -1.87 1.10 17.39
C LEU A 155 -0.95 -0.08 17.71
N ILE A 156 0.06 -0.34 16.88
CA ILE A 156 1.06 -1.42 17.10
C ILE A 156 1.81 -1.24 18.42
N ARG A 157 2.02 0.00 18.88
CA ARG A 157 2.64 0.27 20.19
C ARG A 157 1.70 0.01 21.36
N ILE A 158 0.41 0.26 21.18
CA ILE A 158 -0.62 0.08 22.22
C ILE A 158 -1.02 -1.40 22.31
N ASP A 159 -1.02 -2.11 21.18
CA ASP A 159 -1.27 -3.54 21.06
C ASP A 159 -0.06 -4.40 21.50
N GLU A 160 1.01 -3.82 22.07
CA GLU A 160 1.95 -4.62 22.85
C GLU A 160 1.15 -5.26 23.99
N PRO A 161 0.93 -6.60 23.96
CA PRO A 161 0.21 -7.24 25.03
C PRO A 161 1.09 -7.05 26.26
N PHE A 162 0.66 -6.17 27.16
CA PHE A 162 1.11 -6.07 28.53
C PHE A 162 2.46 -6.76 28.79
N LYS A 163 3.56 -5.99 28.77
CA LYS A 163 4.61 -6.23 29.76
C LYS A 163 3.96 -6.04 31.15
N ARG A 164 3.16 -7.02 31.58
CA ARG A 164 2.74 -7.21 32.96
C ARG A 164 3.95 -7.81 33.64
N GLU A 165 4.65 -6.91 34.32
CA GLU A 165 5.43 -7.22 35.53
C GLU A 165 4.61 -8.09 36.49
#